data_AF-A0AA92K7P9-F1
#
_entry.id   AF-A0AA92K7P9-F1
#
_cell.length_a   1.000
_cell.length_b   1.000
_cell.length_c   1.000
_cell.angle_alpha   90.00
_cell.angle_beta   90.00
_cell.angle_gamma   90.00
#
_symmetry.space_group_name_H-M   'P 1'
#
loop_
_entity.id
_entity.type
_entity.pdbx_description
1 polymer ?
#
loop_
_entity_poly.entity_id
_entity_poly.type
_entity_poly.pdbx_seq_one_letter_code
_entity_poly.pdbx_strand_id
1 'polypeptide(L)' 'MRHPDQHAASRHSHSDTARLLADTVAFHIDRGGRRIDATYSARNGIVTVNHQGKSLSTYSPEADHHSVARKLLSVMLTL' A
#
# COMPACT_ATOMS: atom_id res chain seq x y z
N MET A 1 -45.77 6.01 -4.80
CA MET A 1 -44.40 6.18 -4.29
C MET A 1 -43.63 4.91 -4.61
N ARG A 2 -42.69 4.93 -5.55
CA ARG A 2 -41.83 3.77 -5.89
C ARG A 2 -40.38 4.23 -5.77
N HIS A 3 -39.69 3.73 -4.75
CA HIS A 3 -38.25 3.88 -4.61
C HIS A 3 -37.58 2.79 -5.47
N PRO A 4 -36.72 3.13 -6.43
CA PRO A 4 -35.95 2.13 -7.14
C PRO A 4 -34.75 1.68 -6.29
N ASP A 5 -34.47 0.39 -6.43
CA ASP A 5 -33.45 -0.42 -5.80
C ASP A 5 -32.09 0.26 -5.51
N GLN A 6 -31.67 0.18 -4.25
CA GLN A 6 -30.32 0.53 -3.77
C GLN A 6 -29.26 -0.58 -4.02
N HIS A 7 -29.48 -1.52 -4.94
CA HIS A 7 -28.59 -2.68 -5.12
C HIS A 7 -27.46 -2.52 -6.15
N ALA A 8 -27.20 -1.32 -6.65
CA ALA A 8 -26.18 -1.09 -7.70
C ALA A 8 -24.79 -0.67 -7.18
N ALA A 9 -24.62 -0.39 -5.89
CA ALA A 9 -23.35 0.15 -5.36
C ALA A 9 -22.27 -0.91 -5.08
N SER A 10 -22.62 -2.19 -4.98
CA SER A 10 -21.70 -3.23 -4.47
C SER A 10 -20.79 -3.87 -5.52
N ARG A 11 -21.11 -3.75 -6.82
CA ARG A 11 -20.36 -4.41 -7.90
C ARG A 11 -19.25 -3.55 -8.51
N HIS A 12 -19.32 -2.22 -8.33
CA HIS A 12 -18.27 -1.31 -8.82
C HIS A 12 -17.08 -1.23 -7.86
N SER A 13 -17.32 -1.30 -6.54
CA SER A 13 -16.25 -1.20 -5.54
C SER A 13 -15.20 -2.30 -5.66
N HIS A 14 -15.61 -3.52 -6.00
CA HIS A 14 -14.68 -4.65 -6.17
C HIS A 14 -13.74 -4.45 -7.38
N SER A 15 -14.21 -3.77 -8.43
CA SER A 15 -13.40 -3.43 -9.60
C SER A 15 -12.37 -2.35 -9.31
N ASP A 16 -12.76 -1.28 -8.61
CA ASP A 16 -11.84 -0.19 -8.29
C ASP A 16 -10.77 -0.60 -7.28
N THR A 17 -11.11 -1.41 -6.27
CA THR A 17 -10.12 -1.97 -5.34
C THR A 17 -9.20 -2.96 -6.05
N ALA A 18 -9.73 -3.85 -6.91
CA ALA A 18 -8.90 -4.78 -7.67
C ALA A 18 -7.95 -4.05 -8.65
N ARG A 19 -8.41 -2.97 -9.29
CA ARG A 19 -7.56 -2.12 -10.14
C ARG A 19 -6.50 -1.37 -9.32
N LEU A 20 -6.86 -0.87 -8.13
CA LEU A 20 -5.90 -0.22 -7.23
C LEU A 20 -4.79 -1.19 -6.78
N LEU A 21 -5.14 -2.44 -6.53
CA LEU A 21 -4.21 -3.52 -6.22
C LEU A 21 -3.37 -3.91 -7.43
N ALA A 22 -3.92 -3.88 -8.64
CA ALA A 22 -3.18 -4.20 -9.87
C ALA A 22 -2.00 -3.25 -10.12
N ASP A 23 -2.12 -1.97 -9.71
CA ASP A 23 -1.05 -0.97 -9.81
C ASP A 23 -0.14 -0.93 -8.56
N THR A 24 -0.29 -1.90 -7.66
CA THR A 24 0.49 -1.99 -6.42
C THR A 24 1.41 -3.20 -6.45
N VAL A 25 2.71 -2.94 -6.40
CA VAL A 25 3.76 -3.96 -6.37
C VAL A 25 4.12 -4.26 -4.92
N ALA A 26 3.91 -5.51 -4.50
CA ALA A 26 4.42 -5.99 -3.22
C ALA A 26 5.91 -6.35 -3.35
N PHE A 27 6.69 -5.95 -2.36
CA PHE A 27 8.11 -6.29 -2.24
C PHE A 27 8.48 -6.44 -0.77
N HIS A 28 9.71 -6.87 -0.52
CA HIS A 28 10.14 -7.19 0.83
C HIS A 28 11.50 -6.58 1.11
N ILE A 29 11.70 -6.20 2.37
CA ILE A 29 12.96 -5.67 2.88
C ILE A 29 13.52 -6.71 3.84
N ASP A 30 14.69 -7.26 3.51
CA ASP A 30 15.42 -8.14 4.42
C ASP A 30 16.28 -7.30 5.36
N ARG A 31 16.05 -7.45 6.67
CA ARG A 31 16.82 -6.74 7.71
C ARG A 31 17.01 -7.65 8.92
N GLY A 32 18.26 -7.90 9.28
CA GLY A 32 18.60 -8.72 10.45
C GLY A 32 18.02 -10.13 10.42
N GLY A 33 17.94 -10.75 9.23
CA GLY A 33 17.34 -12.07 9.04
C GLY A 33 15.80 -12.10 9.07
N ARG A 34 15.13 -10.95 9.18
CA ARG A 34 13.67 -10.84 9.13
C ARG A 34 13.25 -10.18 7.83
N ARG A 35 12.21 -10.76 7.22
CA ARG A 35 11.54 -10.24 6.04
C ARG A 35 10.42 -9.31 6.47
N ILE A 36 10.37 -8.12 5.89
CA ILE A 36 9.37 -7.08 6.21
C ILE A 36 8.61 -6.75 4.94
N ASP A 37 7.29 -6.76 5.02
CA ASP A 37 6.42 -6.52 3.88
C ASP A 37 6.31 -5.04 3.57
N ALA A 38 6.42 -4.72 2.28
CA ALA A 38 6.21 -3.38 1.77
C ALA A 38 5.42 -3.41 0.46
N THR A 39 4.72 -2.32 0.17
CA THR A 39 4.01 -2.15 -1.09
C THR A 39 4.36 -0.82 -1.72
N TYR A 40 4.44 -0.80 -3.05
CA TYR A 40 4.61 0.40 -3.83
C TYR A 40 3.45 0.53 -4.82
N SER A 41 2.67 1.60 -4.69
CA SER A 41 1.62 1.92 -5.66
C SER A 41 2.19 2.84 -6.74
N ALA A 42 2.37 2.31 -7.94
CA ALA A 42 2.88 3.06 -9.08
C ALA A 42 1.89 4.16 -9.51
N ARG A 43 0.60 3.95 -9.26
CA ARG A 43 -0.48 4.91 -9.59
C ARG A 43 -0.31 6.26 -8.90
N ASN A 44 0.06 6.25 -7.63
CA ASN A 44 0.13 7.45 -6.80
C ASN A 44 1.53 7.66 -6.19
N GLY A 45 2.51 6.84 -6.55
CA GLY A 45 3.87 6.89 -6.04
C GLY A 45 3.99 6.60 -4.54
N ILE A 46 3.00 5.97 -3.90
CA ILE A 46 3.02 5.75 -2.45
C ILE A 46 3.75 4.45 -2.12
N VAL A 47 4.68 4.54 -1.17
CA VAL A 47 5.37 3.41 -0.56
C VAL A 47 4.78 3.20 0.83
N THR A 48 4.40 1.97 1.16
CA THR A 48 3.90 1.58 2.48
C THR A 48 4.77 0.46 3.04
N VAL A 49 5.20 0.59 4.29
CA VAL A 49 5.92 -0.46 5.03
C VAL A 49 5.02 -0.96 6.15
N ASN A 50 4.87 -2.27 6.25
CA ASN A 50 4.11 -2.94 7.30
C ASN A 50 5.08 -3.68 8.23
N HIS A 51 5.11 -3.32 9.50
CA HIS A 51 5.99 -3.93 10.48
C HIS A 51 5.28 -4.06 11.83
N GLN A 52 5.19 -5.30 12.35
CA GLN A 52 4.60 -5.63 13.66
C GLN A 52 3.16 -5.09 13.86
N GLY A 53 2.33 -5.17 12.83
CA GLY A 53 0.95 -4.67 12.86
C GLY A 53 0.81 -3.14 12.78
N LYS A 54 1.93 -2.41 12.65
CA LYS A 54 1.95 -0.98 12.34
C LYS A 54 2.23 -0.79 10.84
N SER A 55 1.69 0.28 10.27
CA SER A 55 1.91 0.66 8.87
C SER A 55 2.35 2.11 8.80
N LEU A 56 3.34 2.39 7.96
CA LEU A 56 3.76 3.77 7.66
C LEU A 56 3.89 3.93 6.14
N SER A 57 3.34 5.02 5.63
CA SER A 57 3.30 5.30 4.19
C SER A 57 3.85 6.68 3.86
N THR A 58 4.49 6.82 2.70
CA THR A 58 4.92 8.13 2.18
C THR A 58 4.97 8.15 0.66
N TYR A 59 5.06 9.34 0.09
CA TYR A 59 5.17 9.55 -1.36
C TYR A 59 6.62 9.45 -1.83
N SER A 60 6.84 8.76 -2.94
CA SER A 60 8.13 8.55 -3.61
C SER A 60 8.00 8.91 -5.10
N PRO A 61 8.27 10.17 -5.49
CA PRO A 61 8.13 10.61 -6.88
C PRO A 61 9.13 9.97 -7.84
N GLU A 62 10.32 9.58 -7.35
CA GLU A 62 11.45 9.17 -8.20
C GLU A 62 11.55 7.65 -8.43
N ALA A 63 10.48 6.90 -8.15
CA ALA A 63 10.45 5.43 -8.24
C ALA A 63 11.49 4.67 -7.40
N ASP A 64 12.37 5.34 -6.64
CA ASP A 64 13.26 4.73 -5.64
C ASP A 64 12.50 4.35 -4.35
N HIS A 65 11.44 3.56 -4.56
CA HIS A 65 10.55 3.06 -3.53
C HIS A 65 11.30 2.21 -2.50
N HIS A 66 12.39 1.56 -2.90
CA HIS A 66 13.19 0.71 -2.02
C HIS A 66 13.95 1.54 -0.97
N SER A 67 14.60 2.64 -1.36
CA SER A 67 15.25 3.54 -0.40
C SER A 67 14.25 4.23 0.52
N VAL A 68 13.10 4.65 -0.01
CA VAL A 68 12.02 5.25 0.78
C VAL A 68 11.49 4.26 1.82
N ALA A 69 11.25 3.00 1.41
CA ALA A 69 10.79 1.96 2.33
C ALA A 69 11.81 1.70 3.44
N ARG A 70 13.11 1.69 3.14
CA ARG A 70 14.17 1.58 4.16
C ARG A 70 14.16 2.75 5.15
N LYS A 71 13.91 3.98 4.68
CA LYS A 71 13.78 5.17 5.55
C LYS A 71 12.57 5.07 6.47
N LEU A 72 11.40 4.70 5.93
CA LEU A 72 10.19 4.49 6.72
C LEU A 72 10.39 3.41 7.77
N LEU A 73 10.98 2.28 7.38
CA LEU A 73 11.33 1.22 8.31
C LEU A 73 12.28 1.73 9.42
N SER A 74 13.28 2.54 9.08
CA SER A 74 14.18 3.11 10.08
C SER A 74 13.42 3.96 11.11
N VAL A 75 12.45 4.77 10.67
CA VAL A 75 11.59 5.55 11.58
C VAL A 75 10.78 4.61 12.49
N MET A 76 10.16 3.57 11.92
CA MET A 76 9.37 2.60 12.69
C MET A 76 10.17 1.81 13.72
N LEU A 77 11.49 1.64 13.52
CA LEU A 77 12.37 0.95 14.47
C LEU A 77 12.90 1.89 15.57
N THR A 78 12.82 3.20 15.36
CA THR A 78 13.22 4.22 16.35
C THR A 78 12.06 4.61 17.27
N LEU A 79 10.81 4.41 16.83
CA LEU A 79 9.56 4.69 17.56
C LEU A 79 9.09 3.49 18.41
#